data_AF-A0A9X8DYW2-F1
#
_entry.id   AF-A0A9X8DYW2-F1
#
_cell.length_a   1.000
_cell.length_b   1.000
_cell.length_c   1.000
_cell.angle_alpha   90.00
_cell.angle_beta   90.00
_cell.angle_gamma   90.00
#
_symmetry.space_group_name_H-M   'P 1'
#
loop_
_entity.id
_entity.type
_entity.pdbx_description
1 polymer ?
#
loop_
_entity_poly.entity_id
_entity_poly.type
_entity_poly.pdbx_seq_one_letter_code
_entity_poly.pdbx_strand_id
1 'polypeptide(L)'
;MADVKEAIDTSSRNQAFDRAVKYTTIPSSNTHDHCEYFMKQLVEQADRGGLTDDERKSLLGLKLSADKTPTALKAWWIAYSKTKGGEVWSEIHDSFVDQFCSSTPRDLGYNLIEASERYMDEPVNAYAIRL
;
A
#
# COMPACT_ATOMS: atom_id res chain seq x y z
N MET A 1 -29.66 26.45 -2.32
CA MET A 1 -28.55 26.31 -3.30
C MET A 1 -27.36 25.54 -2.72
N ALA A 2 -27.08 25.65 -1.41
CA ALA A 2 -26.06 24.84 -0.74
C ALA A 2 -26.32 23.32 -0.85
N ASP A 3 -27.57 22.88 -0.63
CA ASP A 3 -27.94 21.45 -0.63
C ASP A 3 -27.74 20.75 -1.98
N VAL A 4 -27.94 21.46 -3.09
CA VAL A 4 -27.80 20.89 -4.44
C VAL A 4 -26.32 20.65 -4.77
N LYS A 5 -25.44 21.57 -4.37
CA LYS A 5 -24.01 21.43 -4.58
C LYS A 5 -23.44 20.26 -3.76
N GLU A 6 -23.82 20.17 -2.49
CA GLU A 6 -23.41 19.09 -1.60
C GLU A 6 -23.89 17.72 -2.09
N ALA A 7 -25.12 17.63 -2.59
CA ALA A 7 -25.64 16.40 -3.18
C ALA A 7 -24.88 15.97 -4.45
N ILE A 8 -24.49 16.92 -5.30
CA ILE A 8 -23.69 16.66 -6.51
C ILE A 8 -22.29 16.19 -6.13
N ASP A 9 -21.64 16.87 -5.18
CA ASP A 9 -20.28 16.53 -4.71
C ASP A 9 -20.27 15.12 -4.09
N THR A 10 -21.29 14.80 -3.27
CA THR A 10 -21.46 13.46 -2.68
C THR A 10 -21.70 12.38 -3.73
N SER A 11 -22.57 12.65 -4.71
CA SER A 11 -22.84 11.71 -5.80
C SER A 11 -21.61 11.45 -6.66
N SER A 12 -20.83 12.49 -6.95
CA SER A 12 -19.57 12.37 -7.70
C SER A 12 -18.54 11.52 -6.94
N ARG A 13 -18.42 11.72 -5.62
CA ARG A 13 -17.51 10.94 -4.78
C ARG A 13 -17.90 9.46 -4.70
N ASN A 14 -19.20 9.18 -4.55
CA ASN A 14 -19.71 7.80 -4.57
C ASN A 14 -19.41 7.12 -5.92
N GLN A 15 -19.58 7.83 -7.04
CA GLN A 15 -19.24 7.31 -8.35
C GLN A 15 -17.74 7.03 -8.50
N ALA A 16 -16.87 7.87 -7.94
CA ALA A 16 -15.43 7.67 -7.94
C ALA A 16 -15.04 6.42 -7.14
N PHE A 17 -15.63 6.24 -5.95
CA PHE A 17 -15.42 5.06 -5.12
C PHE A 17 -15.88 3.78 -5.83
N ASP A 18 -17.08 3.77 -6.41
CA ASP A 18 -17.61 2.60 -7.14
C ASP A 18 -16.72 2.22 -8.33
N ARG A 19 -16.16 3.21 -9.04
CA ARG A 19 -15.18 2.96 -10.10
C ARG A 19 -13.90 2.36 -9.53
N ALA A 20 -13.38 2.90 -8.45
CA ALA A 20 -12.19 2.35 -7.80
C ALA A 20 -12.41 0.90 -7.35
N VAL A 21 -13.59 0.58 -6.79
CA VAL A 21 -13.99 -0.80 -6.48
C VAL A 21 -14.05 -1.64 -7.75
N LYS A 22 -14.62 -1.17 -8.85
CA LYS A 22 -14.73 -1.96 -10.08
C LYS A 22 -13.37 -2.26 -10.72
N TYR A 23 -12.48 -1.29 -10.74
CA TYR A 23 -11.22 -1.36 -11.50
C TYR A 23 -10.01 -1.79 -10.67
N THR A 24 -10.09 -1.79 -9.34
CA THR A 24 -9.05 -2.39 -8.50
C THR A 24 -9.22 -3.90 -8.46
N THR A 25 -8.16 -4.63 -8.81
CA THR A 25 -8.18 -6.10 -8.78
C THR A 25 -8.21 -6.61 -7.34
N ILE A 26 -8.69 -7.84 -7.16
CA ILE A 26 -8.59 -8.53 -5.87
C ILE A 26 -7.33 -9.40 -5.94
N PRO A 27 -6.42 -9.33 -4.96
CA PRO A 27 -5.20 -10.11 -4.99
C PRO A 27 -5.55 -11.61 -4.90
N SER A 28 -5.01 -12.39 -5.85
CA SER A 28 -5.20 -13.85 -5.92
C SER A 28 -4.10 -14.63 -5.20
N SER A 29 -3.02 -13.97 -4.82
CA SER A 29 -1.82 -14.55 -4.19
C SER A 29 -1.18 -13.51 -3.26
N ASN A 30 -0.42 -13.98 -2.28
CA ASN A 30 0.44 -13.16 -1.42
C ASN A 30 1.89 -13.10 -1.92
N THR A 31 2.13 -13.48 -3.18
CA THR A 31 3.44 -13.32 -3.83
C THR A 31 3.73 -11.87 -4.12
N HIS A 32 5.01 -11.52 -4.10
CA HIS A 32 5.52 -10.17 -4.33
C HIS A 32 4.86 -9.47 -5.54
N ASP A 33 4.94 -10.06 -6.73
CA ASP A 33 4.40 -9.44 -7.96
C ASP A 33 2.89 -9.18 -7.87
N HIS A 34 2.13 -10.10 -7.27
CA HIS A 34 0.68 -9.96 -7.14
C HIS A 34 0.30 -8.88 -6.14
N CYS A 35 1.00 -8.81 -5.01
CA CYS A 35 0.79 -7.80 -3.98
C CYS A 35 1.21 -6.42 -4.47
N GLU A 36 2.34 -6.31 -5.17
CA GLU A 36 2.82 -5.05 -5.74
C GLU A 36 1.85 -4.54 -6.81
N TYR A 37 1.42 -5.40 -7.73
CA TYR A 37 0.44 -5.05 -8.76
C TYR A 37 -0.89 -4.60 -8.14
N PHE A 38 -1.37 -5.33 -7.12
CA PHE A 38 -2.59 -4.98 -6.40
C PHE A 38 -2.50 -3.59 -5.76
N MET A 39 -1.42 -3.30 -5.02
CA MET A 39 -1.26 -2.01 -4.34
C MET A 39 -1.12 -0.85 -5.34
N LYS A 40 -0.35 -1.04 -6.43
CA LYS A 40 -0.24 -0.06 -7.52
C LYS A 40 -1.62 0.26 -8.12
N GLN A 41 -2.41 -0.76 -8.44
CA GLN A 41 -3.77 -0.54 -8.97
C GLN A 41 -4.67 0.19 -7.97
N LEU A 42 -4.63 -0.18 -6.70
CA LEU A 42 -5.45 0.47 -5.67
C LEU A 42 -5.12 1.96 -5.57
N VAL A 43 -3.84 2.31 -5.46
CA VAL A 43 -3.38 3.71 -5.40
C VAL A 43 -3.75 4.47 -6.66
N GLU A 44 -3.50 3.90 -7.84
CA GLU A 44 -3.82 4.52 -9.12
C GLU A 44 -5.31 4.84 -9.26
N GLN A 45 -6.19 3.90 -8.89
CA GLN A 45 -7.64 4.13 -8.96
C GLN A 45 -8.12 5.12 -7.90
N ALA A 46 -7.52 5.09 -6.70
CA ALA A 46 -7.82 6.05 -5.64
C ALA A 46 -7.45 7.47 -6.04
N ASP A 47 -6.27 7.67 -6.62
CA ASP A 47 -5.79 8.99 -7.04
C ASP A 47 -6.59 9.53 -8.22
N ARG A 48 -6.94 8.68 -9.18
CA ARG A 48 -7.84 9.04 -10.29
C ARG A 48 -9.21 9.51 -9.81
N GLY A 49 -9.73 8.92 -8.73
CA GLY A 49 -11.01 9.27 -8.14
C GLY A 49 -10.94 10.40 -7.11
N GLY A 50 -9.75 10.86 -6.74
CA GLY A 50 -9.57 11.81 -5.63
C GLY A 50 -10.06 11.26 -4.29
N LEU A 51 -9.90 9.95 -4.05
CA LEU A 51 -10.35 9.29 -2.83
C LEU A 51 -9.61 9.84 -1.61
N THR A 52 -10.32 9.99 -0.50
CA THR A 52 -9.72 10.31 0.79
C THR A 52 -9.00 9.10 1.39
N ASP A 53 -8.17 9.32 2.40
CA ASP A 53 -7.47 8.23 3.08
C ASP A 53 -8.43 7.19 3.68
N ASP A 54 -9.57 7.61 4.22
CA ASP A 54 -10.58 6.68 4.73
C ASP A 54 -11.25 5.87 3.62
N GLU A 55 -11.41 6.45 2.43
CA GLU A 55 -11.90 5.73 1.25
C GLU A 55 -10.85 4.76 0.73
N ARG A 56 -9.56 5.13 0.71
CA ARG A 56 -8.45 4.21 0.38
C ARG A 56 -8.42 3.01 1.33
N LYS A 57 -8.56 3.25 2.63
CA LYS A 57 -8.69 2.19 3.65
C LYS A 57 -9.90 1.30 3.43
N SER A 58 -11.06 1.91 3.15
CA SER A 58 -12.31 1.18 2.89
C SER A 58 -12.19 0.30 1.65
N LEU A 59 -11.57 0.81 0.58
CA LEU A 59 -11.27 0.06 -0.64
C LEU A 59 -10.33 -1.11 -0.36
N LEU A 60 -9.23 -0.89 0.37
CA LEU A 60 -8.31 -1.96 0.77
C LEU A 60 -9.04 -3.05 1.56
N GLY A 61 -9.78 -2.67 2.60
CA GLY A 61 -10.53 -3.60 3.43
C GLY A 61 -11.57 -4.39 2.62
N LEU A 62 -12.29 -3.74 1.71
CA LEU A 62 -13.25 -4.39 0.82
C LEU A 62 -12.57 -5.43 -0.08
N LYS A 63 -11.42 -5.08 -0.68
CA LYS A 63 -10.67 -5.99 -1.57
C LYS A 63 -10.11 -7.17 -0.81
N LEU A 64 -9.60 -6.95 0.40
CA LEU A 64 -9.05 -8.01 1.22
C LEU A 64 -10.13 -8.92 1.82
N SER A 65 -11.35 -8.43 2.01
CA SER A 65 -12.48 -9.23 2.50
C SER A 65 -13.08 -10.19 1.48
N ALA A 66 -12.74 -10.04 0.18
CA ALA A 66 -13.29 -10.89 -0.87
C ALA A 66 -12.91 -12.37 -0.71
N ASP A 67 -13.79 -13.30 -1.10
CA ASP A 67 -13.61 -14.74 -0.89
C ASP A 67 -12.28 -15.28 -1.44
N LYS A 68 -11.92 -14.85 -2.65
CA LYS A 68 -10.69 -15.27 -3.34
C LYS A 68 -9.39 -14.68 -2.79
N THR A 69 -9.45 -13.76 -1.82
CA THR A 69 -8.24 -13.19 -1.21
C THR A 69 -7.52 -14.23 -0.35
N PRO A 70 -6.20 -14.39 -0.48
CA PRO A 70 -5.39 -15.26 0.37
C PRO A 70 -5.59 -15.04 1.87
N THR A 71 -5.64 -16.13 2.63
CA THR A 71 -5.82 -16.11 4.09
C THR A 71 -4.78 -15.25 4.81
N ALA A 72 -3.53 -15.24 4.33
CA ALA A 72 -2.46 -14.43 4.91
C ALA A 72 -2.76 -12.92 4.84
N LEU A 73 -3.24 -12.43 3.68
CA LEU A 73 -3.60 -11.02 3.51
C LEU A 73 -4.82 -10.64 4.34
N LYS A 74 -5.83 -11.53 4.40
CA LYS A 74 -7.02 -11.36 5.27
C LYS A 74 -6.62 -11.23 6.74
N ALA A 75 -5.81 -12.18 7.22
CA ALA A 75 -5.37 -12.23 8.60
C ALA A 75 -4.54 -10.99 8.96
N TRP A 76 -3.63 -10.59 8.08
CA TRP A 76 -2.85 -9.35 8.24
C TRP A 76 -3.75 -8.14 8.39
N TRP A 77 -4.72 -7.94 7.49
CA TRP A 77 -5.59 -6.77 7.55
C TRP A 77 -6.44 -6.75 8.82
N ILE A 78 -7.00 -7.89 9.23
CA ILE A 78 -7.80 -8.01 10.46
C ILE A 78 -6.98 -7.66 11.71
N ALA A 79 -5.68 -8.00 11.72
CA ALA A 79 -4.78 -7.66 12.81
C ALA A 79 -4.34 -6.19 12.74
N TYR A 80 -3.85 -5.75 11.57
CA TYR A 80 -3.24 -4.43 11.38
C TYR A 80 -4.24 -3.29 11.50
N SER A 81 -5.47 -3.47 10.99
CA SER A 81 -6.55 -2.46 11.06
C SER A 81 -6.95 -2.06 12.49
N LYS A 82 -6.59 -2.86 13.50
CA LYS A 82 -6.87 -2.59 14.92
C LYS A 82 -5.71 -1.86 15.63
N THR A 83 -4.62 -1.63 14.92
CA THR A 83 -3.45 -0.91 15.44
C THR A 83 -3.58 0.58 15.18
N LYS A 84 -2.77 1.42 15.86
CA LYS A 84 -2.68 2.85 15.55
C LYS A 84 -2.27 3.11 14.10
N GLY A 85 -1.38 2.29 13.54
CA GLY A 85 -1.01 2.39 12.13
C GLY A 85 -2.11 1.99 11.17
N GLY A 86 -3.11 1.23 11.63
CA GLY A 86 -4.36 0.99 10.90
C GLY A 86 -5.25 2.22 10.72
N GLU A 87 -4.95 3.33 11.42
CA GLU A 87 -5.71 4.58 11.31
C GLU A 87 -5.12 5.55 10.28
N VAL A 88 -3.91 5.30 9.75
CA VAL A 88 -3.20 6.23 8.86
C VAL A 88 -2.91 5.53 7.53
N TRP A 89 -3.37 6.10 6.40
CA TRP A 89 -3.22 5.46 5.09
C TRP A 89 -1.75 5.18 4.73
N SER A 90 -0.85 6.15 4.97
CA SER A 90 0.58 5.97 4.69
C SER A 90 1.18 4.81 5.49
N GLU A 91 0.84 4.68 6.78
CA GLU A 91 1.33 3.58 7.61
C GLU A 91 0.78 2.22 7.17
N ILE A 92 -0.46 2.15 6.70
CA ILE A 92 -1.05 0.93 6.11
C ILE A 92 -0.35 0.56 4.82
N HIS A 93 -0.17 1.53 3.92
CA HIS A 93 0.49 1.35 2.65
C HIS A 93 1.92 0.85 2.84
N ASP A 94 2.71 1.52 3.68
CA ASP A 94 4.11 1.19 3.90
C ASP A 94 4.27 -0.18 4.57
N SER A 95 3.41 -0.50 5.54
CA SER A 95 3.38 -1.83 6.17
C SER A 95 3.02 -2.94 5.18
N PHE A 96 2.03 -2.73 4.32
CA PHE A 96 1.67 -3.69 3.28
C PHE A 96 2.81 -3.89 2.27
N VAL A 97 3.42 -2.79 1.82
CA VAL A 97 4.52 -2.81 0.85
C VAL A 97 5.75 -3.49 1.44
N ASP A 98 6.11 -3.17 2.68
CA ASP A 98 7.21 -3.82 3.38
C ASP A 98 6.98 -5.32 3.53
N GLN A 99 5.80 -5.72 3.97
CA GLN A 99 5.55 -7.11 4.33
C GLN A 99 5.27 -8.03 3.12
N PHE A 100 4.64 -7.51 2.07
CA PHE A 100 4.19 -8.32 0.94
C PHE A 100 4.79 -7.91 -0.40
N CYS A 101 5.32 -6.69 -0.52
CA CYS A 101 5.85 -6.16 -1.78
C CYS A 101 7.36 -5.89 -1.72
N SER A 102 8.07 -6.31 -0.68
CA SER A 102 9.53 -6.20 -0.65
C SER A 102 10.17 -7.54 -1.02
N SER A 103 11.01 -7.54 -2.06
CA SER A 103 11.74 -8.73 -2.52
C SER A 103 12.95 -9.03 -1.64
N THR A 104 13.46 -8.01 -0.94
CA THR A 104 14.59 -8.10 -0.03
C THR A 104 14.05 -8.28 1.38
N PRO A 105 14.40 -9.37 2.09
CA PRO A 105 14.11 -9.48 3.51
C PRO A 105 14.62 -8.24 4.24
N ARG A 106 13.81 -7.62 5.09
CA ARG A 106 14.15 -6.39 5.82
C ARG A 106 15.52 -6.52 6.53
N ASP A 107 15.82 -7.70 7.07
CA ASP A 107 17.11 -8.02 7.68
C ASP A 107 18.29 -7.96 6.69
N LEU A 108 18.09 -8.40 5.44
CA LEU A 108 19.11 -8.29 4.39
C LEU A 108 19.32 -6.82 3.98
N GLY A 109 18.25 -6.00 3.96
CA GLY A 109 18.34 -4.57 3.71
C GLY A 109 19.14 -3.83 4.80
N TYR A 110 18.86 -4.10 6.08
CA TYR A 110 19.62 -3.52 7.19
C TYR A 110 21.08 -3.99 7.18
N ASN A 111 21.33 -5.28 6.93
CA ASN A 111 22.70 -5.80 6.82
C ASN A 111 23.48 -5.16 5.67
N LEU A 112 22.83 -4.84 4.54
CA LEU A 112 23.47 -4.14 3.43
C LEU A 112 23.76 -2.68 3.77
N ILE A 113 22.87 -1.99 4.50
CA ILE A 113 23.11 -0.63 4.97
C ILE A 113 24.31 -0.60 5.92
N GLU A 114 24.34 -1.47 6.93
CA GLU A 114 25.48 -1.61 7.85
C GLU A 114 26.77 -1.99 7.10
N ALA A 115 26.69 -2.94 6.16
CA ALA A 115 27.83 -3.31 5.33
C ALA A 115 28.27 -2.20 4.38
N SER A 116 27.39 -1.25 4.04
CA SER A 116 27.67 -0.10 3.18
C SER A 116 28.20 1.13 3.92
N GLU A 117 28.50 1.01 5.22
CA GLU A 117 29.26 2.05 5.89
C GLU A 117 30.68 2.13 5.30
N ARG A 118 31.19 3.35 5.15
CA ARG A 118 32.54 3.59 4.66
C ARG A 118 33.52 3.20 5.76
N TYR A 119 34.46 2.31 5.46
CA TYR A 119 35.52 1.99 6.44
C TYR A 119 36.40 3.23 6.67
N MET A 120 36.90 3.39 7.90
CA MET A 120 37.68 4.57 8.33
C MET A 120 38.84 4.93 7.38
N ASP A 121 39.48 3.92 6.77
CA ASP A 121 40.63 4.08 5.89
C ASP A 121 40.31 3.87 4.39
N GLU A 122 39.04 3.68 4.03
CA GLU A 122 38.63 3.46 2.63
C GLU A 122 38.63 4.78 1.85
N PRO A 123 39.37 4.91 0.73
CA PRO A 123 39.28 6.07 -0.14
C PRO A 123 37.86 6.30 -0.67
N VAL A 124 37.41 7.55 -0.78
CA VAL A 124 36.04 7.91 -1.20
C VAL A 124 35.65 7.31 -2.55
N ASN A 125 36.60 7.23 -3.49
CA ASN A 125 36.37 6.65 -4.80
C ASN A 125 36.14 5.13 -4.75
N ALA A 126 36.87 4.41 -3.89
CA ALA A 126 36.68 2.97 -3.69
C ALA A 126 35.34 2.67 -3.02
N TYR A 127 34.97 3.50 -2.03
CA TYR A 127 33.67 3.45 -1.38
C TYR A 127 32.51 3.66 -2.37
N ALA A 128 32.61 4.67 -3.23
CA ALA A 128 31.58 4.99 -4.23
C ALA A 128 31.38 3.90 -5.30
N ILE A 129 32.37 3.04 -5.54
CA ILE A 129 32.28 1.90 -6.47
C ILE A 129 31.56 0.70 -5.83
N ARG A 130 31.54 0.62 -4.49
CA ARG A 130 30.97 -0.49 -3.72
C ARG A 130 29.46 -0.33 -3.45
N LEU A 131 28.97 0.91 -3.47
CA LEU A 131 27.54 1.27 -3.38
C LEU A 131 26.80 0.92 -4.67
#